data_AF-A0AAX2SDN0-F1
#
_entry.id   AF-A0AAX2SDN0-F1
#
_cell.length_a   1.000
_cell.length_b   1.000
_cell.length_c   1.000
_cell.angle_alpha   90.00
_cell.angle_beta   90.00
_cell.angle_gamma   90.00
#
_symmetry.space_group_name_H-M   'P 1'
#
loop_
_entity.id
_entity.type
_entity.pdbx_description
1 polymer ?
#
loop_
_entity_poly.entity_id
_entity_poly.type
_entity_poly.pdbx_seq_one_letter_code
_entity_poly.pdbx_strand_id
1 'polypeptide(L)'
;MTPKHAPAHSFRARLGRPFGQVGFWLLPMLAIIAVGVIGTALYLGGLSSPDKNFKEFPIAVVNQDQGAEVPQANGKTTQENLGADLVSEFVDKAAEDDKIDLRELSMEEVQEQLDRGELYAAVVVPESFSEDTVSLIEGSLTEGNAARPEVTVYTDPQAGSLGTRLATGAVEPGVQEASKALGEQLTESVAPAEDAAYNKVLQQLQQSQKEQSEQLSRQAAQGGPEVQQFAQQVQKSQEGSAEQIAQELAPTVSSVAKDTLKDPVNMVSKAYNDLPDGTALGMSAFYYSILLLVVGFSGSVALNLLMDGRMGMAPFEMGPFFKDYPRAVLPRPVGFLMKWLTFVVAALPASALMMWVASAVGMPVPHGFLVFLLGWLAMSTVSAIVLALISVGGSVGMLLCLVYLVFMGLPSAGAVVPLEAVPGFFRAIAPFEPLHHIFTSVRSALFFDAIPEAGLTTGVIGLCIMLLVALLVGLLGGWAYDKRVGLRGADGPAKHSADVAVASAEKPLSKTADNPSVPDGASA
;
A
#
# COMPACT_ATOMS: atom_id res chain seq x y z
N MET A 1 39.22 34.56 -62.90
CA MET A 1 37.87 34.73 -62.33
C MET A 1 37.72 33.73 -61.19
N THR A 2 37.89 34.20 -59.96
CA THR A 2 37.71 33.45 -58.72
C THR A 2 36.22 33.29 -58.41
N PRO A 3 35.74 32.10 -57.99
CA PRO A 3 34.34 31.94 -57.61
C PRO A 3 34.09 32.70 -56.31
N LYS A 4 33.14 33.65 -56.36
CA LYS A 4 32.67 34.43 -55.20
C LYS A 4 32.15 33.46 -54.12
N HIS A 5 32.70 33.58 -52.91
CA HIS A 5 32.12 32.99 -51.71
C HIS A 5 30.66 33.44 -51.55
N ALA A 6 29.73 32.49 -51.57
CA ALA A 6 28.35 32.74 -51.19
C ALA A 6 28.28 33.01 -49.67
N PRO A 7 27.48 33.98 -49.21
CA PRO A 7 27.44 34.37 -47.81
C PRO A 7 26.80 33.29 -46.93
N ALA A 8 27.44 32.99 -45.80
CA ALA A 8 27.03 32.02 -44.77
C ALA A 8 25.80 32.47 -43.94
N HIS A 9 24.78 33.05 -44.58
CA HIS A 9 23.63 33.66 -43.90
C HIS A 9 22.26 33.10 -44.30
N SER A 10 22.17 32.07 -45.15
CA SER A 10 20.86 31.42 -45.37
C SER A 10 20.54 30.50 -44.19
N PHE A 11 19.34 30.63 -43.61
CA PHE A 11 18.81 29.73 -42.58
C PHE A 11 18.90 28.26 -43.01
N ARG A 12 18.74 28.00 -44.32
CA ARG A 12 18.91 26.69 -44.96
C ARG A 12 20.35 26.16 -44.97
N ALA A 13 21.37 27.02 -44.93
CA ALA A 13 22.77 26.59 -44.80
C ALA A 13 23.15 26.23 -43.34
N ARG A 14 22.41 26.78 -42.35
CA ARG A 14 22.54 26.40 -40.93
C ARG A 14 21.82 25.10 -40.59
N LEU A 15 20.70 24.83 -41.26
CA LEU A 15 20.04 23.52 -41.30
C LEU A 15 20.94 22.54 -42.07
N GLY A 16 21.97 22.03 -41.40
CA GLY A 16 22.88 21.07 -41.99
C GLY A 16 22.17 19.78 -42.44
N ARG A 17 22.94 18.90 -43.10
CA ARG A 17 22.53 17.55 -43.53
C ARG A 17 21.78 16.68 -42.49
N PRO A 18 22.02 16.73 -41.16
CA PRO A 18 21.33 15.83 -40.22
C PRO A 18 19.80 16.02 -40.19
N PHE A 19 19.29 17.25 -40.33
CA PHE A 19 17.85 17.52 -40.27
C PHE A 19 17.06 17.03 -41.48
N GLY A 20 17.74 16.68 -42.58
CA GLY A 20 17.13 16.07 -43.76
C GLY A 20 17.05 14.54 -43.70
N GLN A 21 17.69 13.90 -42.72
CA GLN A 21 17.64 12.45 -42.56
C GLN A 21 16.39 12.05 -41.79
N VAL A 22 15.55 11.22 -42.40
CA VAL A 22 14.32 10.73 -41.77
C VAL A 22 14.61 10.05 -40.42
N GLY A 23 15.73 9.33 -40.31
CA GLY A 23 16.14 8.67 -39.06
C GLY A 23 16.43 9.61 -37.89
N PHE A 24 16.89 10.85 -38.15
CA PHE A 24 17.12 11.85 -37.10
C PHE A 24 15.82 12.20 -36.37
N TRP A 25 14.70 12.23 -37.10
CA TRP A 25 13.38 12.54 -36.55
C TRP A 25 12.63 11.29 -36.09
N LEU A 26 12.67 10.20 -36.86
CA LEU A 26 11.94 8.98 -36.52
C LEU A 26 12.45 8.31 -35.25
N LEU A 27 13.76 8.27 -35.00
CA LEU A 27 14.31 7.57 -33.85
C LEU A 27 13.81 8.13 -32.49
N PRO A 28 13.91 9.44 -32.21
CA PRO A 28 13.34 9.99 -30.97
C PRO A 28 11.81 9.89 -30.92
N MET A 29 11.12 10.03 -32.04
CA MET A 29 9.66 9.86 -32.09
C MET A 29 9.23 8.42 -31.74
N LEU A 30 9.88 7.42 -32.32
CA LEU A 30 9.62 6.01 -32.02
C LEU A 30 9.96 5.67 -30.58
N ALA A 31 11.05 6.25 -30.03
CA ALA A 31 11.38 6.08 -28.62
C ALA A 31 10.28 6.64 -27.70
N ILE A 32 9.77 7.84 -27.99
CA ILE A 32 8.67 8.46 -27.22
C ILE A 32 7.40 7.60 -27.31
N ILE A 33 7.03 7.15 -28.52
CA ILE A 33 5.86 6.29 -28.73
C ILE A 33 6.02 4.98 -27.96
N ALA A 34 7.19 4.32 -28.06
CA ALA A 34 7.46 3.07 -27.36
C ALA A 34 7.37 3.25 -25.84
N VAL A 35 8.03 4.29 -25.29
CA VAL A 35 7.97 4.62 -23.86
C VAL A 35 6.53 4.89 -23.42
N GLY A 36 5.77 5.67 -24.17
CA GLY A 36 4.38 5.99 -23.84
C GLY A 36 3.46 4.76 -23.85
N VAL A 37 3.57 3.91 -24.87
CA VAL A 37 2.76 2.69 -25.01
C VAL A 37 3.13 1.67 -23.93
N ILE A 38 4.43 1.40 -23.74
CA ILE A 38 4.92 0.46 -22.72
C ILE A 38 4.54 0.95 -21.34
N GLY A 39 4.76 2.23 -21.04
CA GLY A 39 4.41 2.82 -19.76
C GLY A 39 2.92 2.74 -19.46
N THR A 40 2.07 3.04 -20.45
CA THR A 40 0.61 2.91 -20.29
C THR A 40 0.20 1.46 -20.02
N ALA A 41 0.75 0.51 -20.80
CA ALA A 41 0.43 -0.90 -20.64
C ALA A 41 0.85 -1.45 -19.27
N LEU A 42 2.05 -1.12 -18.81
CA LEU A 42 2.56 -1.57 -17.51
C LEU A 42 1.81 -0.89 -16.35
N TYR A 43 1.65 0.43 -16.41
CA TYR A 43 1.02 1.18 -15.33
C TYR A 43 -0.46 0.85 -15.16
N LEU A 44 -1.25 0.89 -16.26
CA LEU A 44 -2.67 0.54 -16.20
C LEU A 44 -2.89 -0.97 -16.04
N GLY A 45 -1.99 -1.79 -16.61
CA GLY A 45 -2.06 -3.25 -16.46
C GLY A 45 -1.91 -3.68 -15.00
N GLY A 46 -0.98 -3.08 -14.25
CA GLY A 46 -0.79 -3.39 -12.84
C GLY A 46 -1.93 -2.90 -11.93
N LEU A 47 -2.70 -1.90 -12.36
CA LEU A 47 -3.88 -1.39 -11.66
C LEU A 47 -5.19 -2.08 -12.11
N SER A 48 -5.13 -2.98 -13.09
CA SER A 48 -6.34 -3.56 -13.69
C SER A 48 -6.95 -4.63 -12.79
N SER A 49 -8.20 -4.38 -12.34
CA SER A 49 -9.07 -5.29 -11.57
C SER A 49 -8.40 -5.99 -10.36
N PRO A 50 -8.09 -5.25 -9.28
CA PRO A 50 -7.52 -5.84 -8.06
C PRO A 50 -8.39 -6.98 -7.49
N ASP A 51 -9.71 -6.86 -7.63
CA ASP A 51 -10.76 -7.82 -7.27
C ASP A 51 -10.55 -9.23 -7.84
N LYS A 52 -9.80 -9.37 -8.94
CA LYS A 52 -9.56 -10.67 -9.58
C LYS A 52 -8.37 -11.44 -9.01
N ASN A 53 -7.56 -10.82 -8.16
CA ASN A 53 -6.35 -11.42 -7.58
C ASN A 53 -6.42 -11.56 -6.04
N PHE A 54 -7.61 -11.54 -5.44
CA PHE A 54 -7.75 -11.59 -3.97
C PHE A 54 -7.38 -12.93 -3.31
N LYS A 55 -7.06 -13.96 -4.09
CA LYS A 55 -6.73 -15.31 -3.58
C LYS A 55 -5.62 -15.35 -2.55
N GLU A 56 -4.70 -14.40 -2.60
CA GLU A 56 -3.56 -14.31 -1.68
C GLU A 56 -3.71 -13.10 -0.74
N PHE A 57 -4.89 -12.46 -0.72
CA PHE A 57 -5.14 -11.23 0.03
C PHE A 57 -5.43 -11.56 1.50
N PRO A 58 -4.53 -11.18 2.42
CA PRO A 58 -4.52 -11.74 3.77
C PRO A 58 -5.54 -11.03 4.66
N ILE A 59 -6.55 -11.80 5.09
CA ILE A 59 -7.58 -11.38 6.05
C ILE A 59 -7.63 -12.41 7.16
N ALA A 60 -7.69 -11.95 8.41
CA ALA A 60 -7.82 -12.85 9.54
C ALA A 60 -9.27 -12.93 10.03
N VAL A 61 -9.63 -14.07 10.61
CA VAL A 61 -10.83 -14.24 11.42
C VAL A 61 -10.44 -14.80 12.79
N VAL A 62 -11.04 -14.25 13.84
CA VAL A 62 -10.80 -14.62 15.23
C VAL A 62 -12.15 -14.84 15.90
N ASN A 63 -12.32 -16.01 16.50
CA ASN A 63 -13.44 -16.27 17.39
C ASN A 63 -12.98 -16.18 18.86
N GLN A 64 -13.51 -15.20 19.61
CA GLN A 64 -13.33 -15.12 21.06
C GLN A 64 -14.59 -15.52 21.83
N ASP A 65 -15.67 -15.86 21.14
CA ASP A 65 -16.96 -16.19 21.76
C ASP A 65 -16.82 -17.32 22.77
N GLN A 66 -17.29 -17.11 23.99
CA GLN A 66 -17.28 -18.12 25.06
C GLN A 66 -18.46 -19.08 24.97
N GLY A 67 -19.41 -18.80 24.07
CA GLY A 67 -20.67 -19.51 23.97
C GLY A 67 -21.67 -19.10 25.05
N ALA A 68 -22.94 -19.38 24.80
CA ALA A 68 -24.03 -19.09 25.73
C ALA A 68 -24.94 -20.29 25.90
N GLU A 69 -25.77 -20.19 26.94
CA GLU A 69 -26.85 -21.13 27.19
C GLU A 69 -28.02 -20.83 26.24
N VAL A 70 -28.16 -21.65 25.20
CA VAL A 70 -29.21 -21.49 24.18
C VAL A 70 -30.41 -22.38 24.51
N PRO A 71 -31.63 -21.82 24.59
CA PRO A 71 -32.84 -22.61 24.79
C PRO A 71 -33.19 -23.42 23.53
N GLN A 72 -33.26 -24.75 23.64
CA GLN A 72 -33.68 -25.61 22.53
C GLN A 72 -35.19 -25.91 22.53
N ALA A 73 -35.69 -26.30 21.35
CA ALA A 73 -37.08 -26.70 21.13
C ALA A 73 -37.58 -27.86 22.02
N ASN A 74 -36.66 -28.63 22.60
CA ASN A 74 -36.96 -29.73 23.52
C ASN A 74 -37.11 -29.29 24.99
N GLY A 75 -37.02 -27.99 25.28
CA GLY A 75 -37.08 -27.41 26.63
C GLY A 75 -35.81 -27.61 27.46
N LYS A 76 -34.72 -28.08 26.87
CA LYS A 76 -33.39 -28.12 27.50
C LYS A 76 -32.54 -26.95 27.03
N THR A 77 -31.66 -26.51 27.90
CA THR A 77 -30.61 -25.55 27.57
C THR A 77 -29.36 -26.31 27.14
N THR A 78 -28.80 -25.94 25.99
CA THR A 78 -27.50 -26.44 25.53
C THR A 78 -26.50 -25.30 25.52
N GLN A 79 -25.25 -25.61 25.83
CA GLN A 79 -24.18 -24.63 25.69
C GLN A 79 -23.70 -24.66 24.24
N GLU A 80 -23.96 -23.58 23.52
CA GLU A 80 -23.66 -23.44 22.09
C GLU A 80 -22.80 -22.21 21.85
N ASN A 81 -21.96 -22.27 20.82
CA ASN A 81 -21.05 -21.20 20.43
C ASN A 81 -21.47 -20.68 19.05
N LEU A 82 -22.41 -19.74 19.05
CA LEU A 82 -22.99 -19.16 17.84
C LEU A 82 -21.93 -18.37 17.05
N GLY A 83 -20.89 -17.87 17.72
CA GLY A 83 -19.74 -17.26 17.08
C GLY A 83 -18.92 -18.24 16.24
N ALA A 84 -18.75 -19.47 16.72
CA ALA A 84 -18.05 -20.52 15.98
C ALA A 84 -18.84 -20.94 14.74
N ASP A 85 -20.16 -21.02 14.84
CA ASP A 85 -21.04 -21.30 13.71
C ASP A 85 -20.94 -20.18 12.66
N LEU A 86 -21.00 -18.91 13.08
CA LEU A 86 -20.82 -17.76 12.20
C LEU A 86 -19.46 -17.80 11.48
N VAL A 87 -18.38 -18.07 12.22
CA VAL A 87 -17.03 -18.14 11.65
C VAL A 87 -16.90 -19.31 10.68
N SER A 88 -17.45 -20.48 11.01
CA SER A 88 -17.42 -21.65 10.11
C SER A 88 -18.14 -21.38 8.79
N GLU A 89 -19.33 -20.77 8.83
CA GLU A 89 -20.06 -20.43 7.60
C GLU A 89 -19.29 -19.41 6.77
N PHE A 90 -18.71 -18.40 7.42
CA PHE A 90 -17.89 -17.40 6.72
C PHE A 90 -16.64 -18.02 6.07
N VAL A 91 -15.95 -18.93 6.78
CA VAL A 91 -14.75 -19.62 6.29
C VAL A 91 -15.08 -20.59 5.16
N ASP A 92 -16.13 -21.39 5.29
CA ASP A 92 -16.53 -22.36 4.27
C ASP A 92 -16.94 -21.65 2.98
N LYS A 93 -17.71 -20.55 3.08
CA LYS A 93 -18.08 -19.73 1.92
C LYS A 93 -16.89 -19.06 1.26
N ALA A 94 -15.99 -18.50 2.06
CA ALA A 94 -14.75 -17.89 1.54
C ALA A 94 -13.89 -18.92 0.78
N ALA A 95 -13.84 -20.16 1.27
CA ALA A 95 -13.11 -21.26 0.65
C ALA A 95 -13.80 -21.79 -0.63
N GLU A 96 -15.12 -21.89 -0.67
CA GLU A 96 -15.89 -22.30 -1.86
C GLU A 96 -15.68 -21.36 -3.04
N ASP A 97 -15.69 -20.06 -2.76
CA ASP A 97 -15.57 -19.01 -3.78
C ASP A 97 -14.14 -18.82 -4.30
N ASP A 98 -13.13 -19.36 -3.59
CA ASP A 98 -11.68 -19.18 -3.87
C ASP A 98 -11.36 -17.69 -4.13
N LYS A 99 -11.99 -16.81 -3.33
CA LYS A 99 -11.95 -15.36 -3.51
C LYS A 99 -10.95 -14.68 -2.58
N ILE A 100 -10.78 -15.14 -1.34
CA ILE A 100 -9.93 -14.48 -0.31
C ILE A 100 -9.06 -15.49 0.45
N ASP A 101 -7.88 -15.06 0.90
CA ASP A 101 -7.05 -15.81 1.86
C ASP A 101 -7.51 -15.49 3.28
N LEU A 102 -8.54 -16.22 3.74
CA LEU A 102 -9.07 -16.08 5.10
C LEU A 102 -8.34 -17.04 6.04
N ARG A 103 -7.67 -16.47 7.06
CA ARG A 103 -6.87 -17.21 8.02
C ARG A 103 -7.54 -17.18 9.39
N GLU A 104 -7.87 -18.35 9.93
CA GLU A 104 -8.29 -18.47 11.32
C GLU A 104 -7.06 -18.39 12.22
N LEU A 105 -6.98 -17.35 13.05
CA LEU A 105 -5.83 -17.04 13.88
C LEU A 105 -6.27 -16.74 15.31
N SER A 106 -5.37 -16.90 16.27
CA SER A 106 -5.57 -16.37 17.62
C SER A 106 -5.49 -14.85 17.64
N MET A 107 -6.08 -14.21 18.66
CA MET A 107 -6.00 -12.76 18.82
C MET A 107 -4.54 -12.27 18.93
N GLU A 108 -3.66 -13.04 19.58
CA GLU A 108 -2.24 -12.73 19.71
C GLU A 108 -1.54 -12.73 18.33
N GLU A 109 -1.80 -13.74 17.50
CA GLU A 109 -1.26 -13.82 16.14
C GLU A 109 -1.79 -12.70 15.23
N VAL A 110 -3.06 -12.33 15.39
CA VAL A 110 -3.65 -11.21 14.65
C VAL A 110 -2.99 -9.89 15.03
N GLN A 111 -2.79 -9.63 16.32
CA GLN A 111 -2.08 -8.44 16.78
C GLN A 111 -0.64 -8.42 16.24
N GLU A 112 0.09 -9.53 16.33
CA GLU A 112 1.46 -9.65 15.81
C GLU A 112 1.54 -9.38 14.30
N GLN A 113 0.60 -9.92 13.51
CA GLN A 113 0.59 -9.73 12.06
C GLN A 113 0.07 -8.33 11.64
N LEU A 114 -0.85 -7.72 12.39
CA LEU A 114 -1.25 -6.32 12.19
C LEU A 114 -0.11 -5.36 12.54
N ASP A 115 0.64 -5.60 13.62
CA ASP A 115 1.83 -4.82 13.99
C ASP A 115 2.98 -4.98 12.99
N ARG A 116 2.98 -6.05 12.19
CA ARG A 116 3.92 -6.23 11.07
C ARG A 116 3.37 -5.67 9.75
N GLY A 117 2.11 -5.27 9.71
CA GLY A 117 1.41 -4.85 8.50
C GLY A 117 1.33 -5.96 7.45
N GLU A 118 1.21 -7.21 7.90
CA GLU A 118 1.00 -8.42 7.10
C GLU A 118 -0.49 -8.72 6.86
N LEU A 119 -1.37 -8.14 7.68
CA LEU A 119 -2.82 -8.21 7.54
C LEU A 119 -3.39 -6.85 7.15
N TYR A 120 -4.41 -6.83 6.29
CA TYR A 120 -5.15 -5.60 5.97
C TYR A 120 -6.41 -5.43 6.80
N ALA A 121 -7.01 -6.54 7.24
CA ALA A 121 -8.13 -6.56 8.15
C ALA A 121 -8.19 -7.85 8.97
N ALA A 122 -8.84 -7.78 10.13
CA ALA A 122 -9.17 -8.91 10.98
C ALA A 122 -10.62 -8.81 11.46
N VAL A 123 -11.38 -9.87 11.25
CA VAL A 123 -12.77 -10.01 11.72
C VAL A 123 -12.72 -10.65 13.11
N VAL A 124 -13.18 -9.93 14.12
CA VAL A 124 -13.16 -10.40 15.52
C VAL A 124 -14.59 -10.56 16.00
N VAL A 125 -14.95 -11.79 16.32
CA VAL A 125 -16.17 -12.13 17.05
C VAL A 125 -15.87 -12.01 18.55
N PRO A 126 -16.54 -11.10 19.28
CA PRO A 126 -16.23 -10.81 20.68
C PRO A 126 -16.68 -11.93 21.62
N GLU A 127 -16.13 -11.93 22.85
CA GLU A 127 -16.48 -12.90 23.89
C GLU A 127 -17.97 -12.95 24.24
N SER A 128 -18.68 -11.82 24.12
CA SER A 128 -20.11 -11.69 24.42
C SER A 128 -21.04 -12.08 23.27
N PHE A 129 -20.52 -12.51 22.11
CA PHE A 129 -21.31 -12.66 20.90
C PHE A 129 -22.50 -13.61 21.06
N SER A 130 -22.30 -14.79 21.62
CA SER A 130 -23.41 -15.73 21.87
C SER A 130 -24.41 -15.18 22.89
N GLU A 131 -23.95 -14.49 23.94
CA GLU A 131 -24.81 -13.88 24.97
C GLU A 131 -25.68 -12.76 24.38
N ASP A 132 -25.09 -11.90 23.55
CA ASP A 132 -25.77 -10.82 22.85
C ASP A 132 -26.78 -11.37 21.82
N THR A 133 -26.46 -12.50 21.18
CA THR A 133 -27.36 -13.17 20.24
C THR A 133 -28.57 -13.80 20.94
N VAL A 134 -28.37 -14.44 22.09
CA VAL A 134 -29.48 -14.95 22.92
C VAL A 134 -30.33 -13.80 23.46
N SER A 135 -29.68 -12.72 23.91
CA SER A 135 -30.35 -11.49 24.37
C SER A 135 -31.17 -10.83 23.26
N LEU A 136 -30.75 -10.94 21.99
CA LEU A 136 -31.52 -10.49 20.83
C LEU A 136 -32.83 -11.28 20.69
N ILE A 137 -32.80 -12.61 20.88
CA ILE A 137 -34.00 -13.46 20.85
C ILE A 137 -34.92 -13.13 22.02
N GLU A 138 -34.41 -13.10 23.26
CA GLU A 138 -35.23 -12.78 24.43
C GLU A 138 -35.82 -11.38 24.36
N GLY A 139 -35.01 -10.41 23.94
CA GLY A 139 -35.45 -9.04 23.74
C GLY A 139 -36.48 -8.91 22.62
N SER A 140 -36.40 -9.72 21.56
CA SER A 140 -37.41 -9.76 20.48
C SER A 140 -38.81 -10.17 20.94
N LEU A 141 -38.88 -10.90 22.06
CA LEU A 141 -40.10 -11.32 22.75
C LEU A 141 -40.56 -10.29 23.80
N THR A 142 -39.81 -9.23 24.06
CA THR A 142 -40.22 -8.16 24.99
C THR A 142 -40.43 -6.85 24.24
N GLU A 143 -41.15 -5.88 24.79
CA GLU A 143 -41.24 -4.53 24.19
C GLU A 143 -39.89 -3.78 24.20
N GLY A 144 -38.81 -4.39 24.73
CA GLY A 144 -37.47 -3.84 24.78
C GLY A 144 -36.75 -3.96 23.43
N ASN A 145 -36.15 -2.86 22.98
CA ASN A 145 -35.31 -2.83 21.79
C ASN A 145 -34.02 -3.62 22.07
N ALA A 146 -33.92 -4.84 21.56
CA ALA A 146 -32.77 -5.71 21.78
C ALA A 146 -31.57 -5.25 20.94
N ALA A 147 -30.38 -5.20 21.54
CA ALA A 147 -29.16 -4.84 20.83
C ALA A 147 -28.74 -6.00 19.92
N ARG A 148 -28.33 -5.69 18.69
CA ARG A 148 -27.77 -6.67 17.76
C ARG A 148 -26.37 -7.08 18.22
N PRO A 149 -25.99 -8.37 18.14
CA PRO A 149 -24.60 -8.78 18.38
C PRO A 149 -23.66 -8.08 17.40
N GLU A 150 -22.56 -7.52 17.91
CA GLU A 150 -21.57 -6.78 17.12
C GLU A 150 -20.41 -7.69 16.71
N VAL A 151 -19.98 -7.61 15.44
CA VAL A 151 -18.71 -8.15 14.97
C VAL A 151 -17.81 -6.98 14.59
N THR A 152 -16.59 -6.95 15.13
CA THR A 152 -15.64 -5.86 14.86
C THR A 152 -14.70 -6.26 13.73
N VAL A 153 -14.62 -5.45 12.68
CA VAL A 153 -13.60 -5.56 11.63
C VAL A 153 -12.50 -4.55 11.93
N TYR A 154 -11.41 -5.04 12.52
CA TYR A 154 -10.19 -4.27 12.67
C TYR A 154 -9.52 -4.10 11.31
N THR A 155 -9.10 -2.89 11.01
CA THR A 155 -8.43 -2.55 9.76
C THR A 155 -7.09 -1.91 10.03
N ASP A 156 -6.10 -2.16 9.17
CA ASP A 156 -4.79 -1.53 9.28
C ASP A 156 -4.59 -0.46 8.19
N PRO A 157 -4.91 0.82 8.46
CA PRO A 157 -4.68 1.89 7.51
C PRO A 157 -3.19 2.24 7.36
N GLN A 158 -2.30 1.78 8.25
CA GLN A 158 -0.85 1.92 8.12
C GLN A 158 -0.28 0.97 7.04
N ALA A 159 -0.90 -0.20 6.85
CA ALA A 159 -0.59 -1.11 5.76
C ALA A 159 -1.02 -0.56 4.39
N GLY A 160 -2.11 0.22 4.34
CA GLY A 160 -2.47 1.05 3.20
C GLY A 160 -3.98 1.26 3.02
N SER A 161 -4.38 2.51 2.78
CA SER A 161 -5.80 2.91 2.72
C SER A 161 -6.65 2.25 1.62
N LEU A 162 -6.05 1.85 0.48
CA LEU A 162 -6.74 1.08 -0.55
C LEU A 162 -6.87 -0.39 -0.13
N GLY A 163 -5.82 -0.96 0.48
CA GLY A 163 -5.85 -2.33 1.00
C GLY A 163 -6.91 -2.51 2.07
N THR A 164 -7.00 -1.58 3.03
CA THR A 164 -8.09 -1.55 4.02
C THR A 164 -9.48 -1.56 3.39
N ARG A 165 -9.72 -0.71 2.37
CA ARG A 165 -11.01 -0.64 1.70
C ARG A 165 -11.34 -1.90 0.90
N LEU A 166 -10.33 -2.48 0.26
CA LEU A 166 -10.43 -3.76 -0.44
C LEU A 166 -10.77 -4.88 0.55
N ALA A 167 -10.12 -4.90 1.72
CA ALA A 167 -10.37 -5.87 2.78
C ALA A 167 -11.80 -5.77 3.33
N THR A 168 -12.25 -4.57 3.73
CA THR A 168 -13.62 -4.35 4.22
C THR A 168 -14.65 -4.75 3.17
N GLY A 169 -14.45 -4.36 1.91
CA GLY A 169 -15.36 -4.71 0.81
C GLY A 169 -15.39 -6.20 0.48
N ALA A 170 -14.37 -6.96 0.87
CA ALA A 170 -14.33 -8.42 0.70
C ALA A 170 -14.95 -9.17 1.90
N VAL A 171 -14.82 -8.63 3.12
CA VAL A 171 -15.39 -9.20 4.35
C VAL A 171 -16.90 -8.99 4.43
N GLU A 172 -17.38 -7.79 4.10
CA GLU A 172 -18.76 -7.36 4.33
C GLU A 172 -19.80 -8.30 3.70
N PRO A 173 -19.66 -8.75 2.43
CA PRO A 173 -20.61 -9.70 1.85
C PRO A 173 -20.61 -11.06 2.56
N GLY A 174 -19.44 -11.55 2.99
CA GLY A 174 -19.33 -12.85 3.64
C GLY A 174 -19.86 -12.86 5.06
N VAL A 175 -19.60 -11.81 5.85
CA VAL A 175 -20.22 -11.64 7.18
C VAL A 175 -21.73 -11.48 7.05
N GLN A 176 -22.22 -10.76 6.02
CA GLN A 176 -23.66 -10.61 5.79
C GLN A 176 -24.33 -11.94 5.38
N GLU A 177 -23.65 -12.79 4.60
CA GLU A 177 -24.17 -14.12 4.25
C GLU A 177 -24.19 -15.04 5.48
N ALA A 178 -23.11 -15.08 6.26
CA ALA A 178 -23.06 -15.83 7.51
C ALA A 178 -24.10 -15.34 8.54
N SER A 179 -24.32 -14.01 8.63
CA SER A 179 -25.37 -13.40 9.45
C SER A 179 -26.76 -13.88 9.03
N LYS A 180 -27.04 -13.97 7.73
CA LYS A 180 -28.32 -14.51 7.23
C LYS A 180 -28.52 -15.98 7.56
N ALA A 181 -27.48 -16.80 7.40
CA ALA A 181 -27.52 -18.21 7.77
C ALA A 181 -27.81 -18.40 9.27
N LEU A 182 -27.12 -17.64 10.13
CA LEU A 182 -27.41 -17.58 11.56
C LEU A 182 -28.86 -17.11 11.81
N GLY A 183 -29.30 -16.06 11.10
CA GLY A 183 -30.65 -15.53 11.22
C GLY A 183 -31.76 -16.52 10.86
N GLU A 184 -31.54 -17.37 9.87
CA GLU A 184 -32.44 -18.48 9.55
C GLU A 184 -32.55 -19.47 10.72
N GLN A 185 -31.41 -19.87 11.32
CA GLN A 185 -31.39 -20.73 12.51
C GLN A 185 -32.10 -20.08 13.71
N LEU A 186 -31.84 -18.80 13.97
CA LEU A 186 -32.50 -18.07 15.06
C LEU A 186 -34.01 -17.99 14.81
N THR A 187 -34.43 -17.73 13.57
CA THR A 187 -35.86 -17.69 13.21
C THR A 187 -36.56 -19.03 13.44
N GLU A 188 -35.87 -20.15 13.18
CA GLU A 188 -36.38 -21.48 13.51
C GLU A 188 -36.51 -21.71 15.03
N SER A 189 -35.60 -21.14 15.84
CA SER A 189 -35.65 -21.21 17.31
C SER A 189 -36.70 -20.30 17.96
N VAL A 190 -37.22 -19.30 17.24
CA VAL A 190 -38.25 -18.37 17.77
C VAL A 190 -39.56 -19.09 18.06
N ALA A 191 -40.04 -19.98 17.18
CA ALA A 191 -41.34 -20.62 17.37
C ALA A 191 -41.42 -21.44 18.68
N PRO A 192 -40.43 -22.28 19.04
CA PRO A 192 -40.39 -22.92 20.34
C PRO A 192 -40.25 -21.94 21.51
N ALA A 193 -39.56 -20.81 21.33
CA ALA A 193 -39.41 -19.79 22.36
C ALA A 193 -40.73 -19.03 22.61
N GLU A 194 -41.50 -18.71 21.56
CA GLU A 194 -42.87 -18.19 21.64
C GLU A 194 -43.79 -19.18 22.37
N ASP A 195 -43.71 -20.47 22.04
CA ASP A 195 -44.47 -21.53 22.71
C ASP A 195 -44.09 -21.68 24.19
N ALA A 196 -42.81 -21.60 24.53
CA ALA A 196 -42.33 -21.64 25.91
C ALA A 196 -42.79 -20.41 26.71
N ALA A 197 -42.74 -19.22 26.11
CA ALA A 197 -43.24 -17.99 26.72
C ALA A 197 -44.75 -18.05 26.95
N TYR A 198 -45.52 -18.52 25.96
CA TYR A 198 -46.95 -18.78 26.09
C TYR A 198 -47.25 -19.75 27.24
N ASN A 199 -46.54 -20.88 27.32
CA ASN A 199 -46.73 -21.87 28.38
C ASN A 199 -46.38 -21.32 29.77
N LYS A 200 -45.36 -20.45 29.88
CA LYS A 200 -44.98 -19.79 31.13
C LYS A 200 -46.05 -18.80 31.61
N VAL A 201 -46.59 -17.99 30.69
CA VAL A 201 -47.74 -17.10 30.97
C VAL A 201 -48.96 -17.92 31.38
N LEU A 202 -49.26 -19.00 30.67
CA LEU A 202 -50.37 -19.90 30.99
C LEU A 202 -50.20 -20.51 32.39
N GLN A 203 -49.01 -20.98 32.76
CA GLN A 203 -48.72 -21.50 34.11
C GLN A 203 -48.89 -20.44 35.19
N GLN A 204 -48.40 -19.23 34.98
CA GLN A 204 -48.57 -18.12 35.93
C GLN A 204 -50.05 -17.74 36.10
N LEU A 205 -50.82 -17.70 35.01
CA LEU A 205 -52.26 -17.44 35.04
C LEU A 205 -53.01 -18.57 35.78
N GLN A 206 -52.70 -19.83 35.48
CA GLN A 206 -53.28 -20.98 36.16
C GLN A 206 -52.95 -21.00 37.66
N GLN A 207 -51.73 -20.64 38.04
CA GLN A 207 -51.31 -20.56 39.44
C GLN A 207 -52.02 -19.42 40.17
N SER A 208 -52.10 -18.23 39.55
CA SER A 208 -52.84 -17.09 40.07
C SER A 208 -54.33 -17.40 40.25
N GLN A 209 -54.94 -18.08 39.26
CA GLN A 209 -56.33 -18.53 39.35
C GLN A 209 -56.55 -19.56 40.47
N LYS A 210 -55.63 -20.53 40.63
CA LYS A 210 -55.70 -21.50 41.74
C LYS A 210 -55.65 -20.80 43.09
N GLU A 211 -54.69 -19.91 43.32
CA GLU A 211 -54.57 -19.14 44.57
C GLU A 211 -55.84 -18.31 44.84
N GLN A 212 -56.40 -17.68 43.79
CA GLN A 212 -57.63 -16.90 43.89
C GLN A 212 -58.85 -17.80 44.21
N SER A 213 -58.92 -19.00 43.62
CA SER A 213 -59.96 -20.00 43.91
C SER A 213 -59.86 -20.56 45.33
N GLU A 214 -58.64 -20.73 45.85
CA GLU A 214 -58.40 -21.17 47.23
C GLU A 214 -58.82 -20.09 48.24
N GLN A 215 -58.58 -18.81 47.92
CA GLN A 215 -59.07 -17.70 48.74
C GLN A 215 -60.60 -17.59 48.71
N LEU A 216 -61.20 -17.67 47.51
CA LEU A 216 -62.65 -17.68 47.31
C LEU A 216 -63.32 -18.84 48.05
N SER A 217 -62.76 -20.04 47.99
CA SER A 217 -63.29 -21.21 48.70
C SER A 217 -63.15 -21.11 50.23
N ARG A 218 -62.05 -20.54 50.74
CA ARG A 218 -61.90 -20.23 52.17
C ARG A 218 -62.93 -19.23 52.67
N GLN A 219 -63.24 -18.19 51.89
CA GLN A 219 -64.29 -17.22 52.21
C GLN A 219 -65.70 -17.82 52.08
N ALA A 220 -65.94 -18.62 51.05
CA ALA A 220 -67.22 -19.30 50.83
C ALA A 220 -67.51 -20.37 51.89
N ALA A 221 -66.49 -21.00 52.47
CA ALA A 221 -66.63 -21.92 53.60
C ALA A 221 -67.10 -21.24 54.89
N GLN A 222 -66.92 -19.91 55.02
CA GLN A 222 -67.45 -19.09 56.12
C GLN A 222 -68.83 -18.49 55.80
N GLY A 223 -69.26 -18.55 54.53
CA GLY A 223 -70.55 -18.08 54.06
C GLY A 223 -71.62 -19.19 54.05
N GLY A 224 -72.89 -18.79 53.95
CA GLY A 224 -74.00 -19.72 53.81
C GLY A 224 -74.01 -20.49 52.46
N PRO A 225 -74.97 -21.42 52.27
CA PRO A 225 -75.05 -22.28 51.08
C PRO A 225 -75.08 -21.52 49.74
N GLU A 226 -75.67 -20.32 49.72
CA GLU A 226 -75.73 -19.45 48.54
C GLU A 226 -74.34 -18.97 48.09
N VAL A 227 -73.43 -18.71 49.03
CA VAL A 227 -72.06 -18.24 48.75
C VAL A 227 -71.22 -19.38 48.18
N GLN A 228 -71.47 -20.62 48.60
CA GLN A 228 -70.80 -21.81 48.04
C GLN A 228 -71.23 -22.08 46.59
N GLN A 229 -72.52 -21.89 46.26
CA GLN A 229 -72.99 -21.99 44.89
C GLN A 229 -72.40 -20.88 44.00
N PHE A 230 -72.34 -19.65 44.51
CA PHE A 230 -71.72 -18.53 43.79
C PHE A 230 -70.24 -18.79 43.51
N ALA A 231 -69.47 -19.29 44.50
CA ALA A 231 -68.06 -19.64 44.32
C ALA A 231 -67.86 -20.74 43.25
N GLN A 232 -68.70 -21.78 43.26
CA GLN A 232 -68.67 -22.84 42.23
C GLN A 232 -69.02 -22.31 40.84
N GLN A 233 -69.94 -21.35 40.73
CA GLN A 233 -70.32 -20.75 39.46
C GLN A 233 -69.21 -19.86 38.89
N VAL A 234 -68.56 -19.05 39.73
CA VAL A 234 -67.39 -18.25 39.35
C VAL A 234 -66.24 -19.14 38.87
N GLN A 235 -65.99 -20.26 39.57
CA GLN A 235 -64.93 -21.19 39.20
C GLN A 235 -65.19 -21.85 37.83
N LYS A 236 -66.42 -22.30 37.58
CA LYS A 236 -66.84 -22.81 36.25
C LYS A 236 -66.77 -21.76 35.14
N SER A 237 -67.00 -20.50 35.45
CA SER A 237 -66.88 -19.40 34.47
C SER A 237 -65.44 -19.00 34.16
N GLN A 238 -64.48 -19.37 35.02
CA GLN A 238 -63.05 -19.07 34.82
C GLN A 238 -62.29 -20.21 34.13
N GLU A 239 -62.81 -21.45 34.13
CA GLU A 239 -62.27 -22.59 33.37
C GLU A 239 -62.30 -22.29 31.86
N GLY A 240 -61.12 -22.06 31.27
CA GLY A 240 -60.92 -21.71 29.85
C GLY A 240 -60.58 -20.23 29.59
N SER A 241 -60.80 -19.34 30.56
CA SER A 241 -60.39 -17.92 30.46
C SER A 241 -58.87 -17.76 30.47
N ALA A 242 -58.14 -18.66 31.15
CA ALA A 242 -56.69 -18.63 31.23
C ALA A 242 -56.02 -18.78 29.85
N GLU A 243 -56.56 -19.64 28.99
CA GLU A 243 -56.02 -19.91 27.65
C GLU A 243 -56.22 -18.72 26.71
N GLN A 244 -57.42 -18.12 26.73
CA GLN A 244 -57.70 -16.91 25.93
C GLN A 244 -56.87 -15.71 26.39
N ILE A 245 -56.75 -15.52 27.71
CA ILE A 245 -55.93 -14.44 28.28
C ILE A 245 -54.45 -14.67 28.01
N ALA A 246 -53.97 -15.93 28.08
CA ALA A 246 -52.61 -16.27 27.70
C ALA A 246 -52.33 -15.96 26.23
N GLN A 247 -53.30 -16.17 25.33
CA GLN A 247 -53.13 -15.91 23.91
C GLN A 247 -53.05 -14.41 23.57
N GLU A 248 -53.72 -13.55 24.34
CA GLU A 248 -53.61 -12.09 24.20
C GLU A 248 -52.37 -11.50 24.91
N LEU A 249 -51.94 -12.09 26.03
CA LEU A 249 -50.81 -11.60 26.82
C LEU A 249 -49.47 -12.23 26.45
N ALA A 250 -49.47 -13.34 25.71
CA ALA A 250 -48.23 -13.99 25.32
C ALA A 250 -47.43 -13.06 24.40
N PRO A 251 -46.14 -12.84 24.71
CA PRO A 251 -45.29 -12.06 23.85
C PRO A 251 -45.18 -12.72 22.48
N THR A 252 -45.37 -11.93 21.43
CA THR A 252 -45.15 -12.36 20.05
C THR A 252 -44.07 -11.50 19.43
N VAL A 253 -43.21 -12.11 18.59
CA VAL A 253 -42.13 -11.35 17.97
C VAL A 253 -42.72 -10.35 16.98
N SER A 254 -42.43 -9.07 17.19
CA SER A 254 -42.87 -7.98 16.31
C SER A 254 -42.34 -8.14 14.89
N SER A 255 -42.99 -7.53 13.89
CA SER A 255 -42.52 -7.59 12.50
C SER A 255 -41.12 -6.98 12.32
N VAL A 256 -40.77 -5.97 13.11
CA VAL A 256 -39.44 -5.32 13.11
C VAL A 256 -38.37 -6.24 13.71
N ALA A 257 -38.74 -6.98 14.75
CA ALA A 257 -37.85 -7.96 15.34
C ALA A 257 -37.64 -9.17 14.41
N LYS A 258 -38.67 -9.61 13.67
CA LYS A 258 -38.53 -10.64 12.62
C LYS A 258 -37.60 -10.21 11.49
N ASP A 259 -37.58 -8.94 11.13
CA ASP A 259 -36.65 -8.44 10.11
C ASP A 259 -35.21 -8.35 10.64
N THR A 260 -35.06 -7.96 11.90
CA THR A 260 -33.76 -7.95 12.59
C THR A 260 -33.19 -9.35 12.75
N LEU A 261 -34.02 -10.36 13.02
CA LEU A 261 -33.58 -11.75 13.14
C LEU A 261 -33.11 -12.37 11.81
N LYS A 262 -33.50 -11.82 10.65
CA LYS A 262 -32.99 -12.31 9.35
C LYS A 262 -31.56 -11.88 9.04
N ASP A 263 -31.10 -10.80 9.66
CA ASP A 263 -29.74 -10.27 9.54
C ASP A 263 -29.34 -9.71 10.93
N PRO A 264 -29.10 -10.61 11.90
CA PRO A 264 -28.94 -10.27 13.30
C PRO A 264 -27.61 -9.58 13.60
N VAL A 265 -26.55 -9.84 12.82
CA VAL A 265 -25.20 -9.35 13.12
C VAL A 265 -25.02 -7.91 12.67
N ASN A 266 -24.51 -7.06 13.56
CA ASN A 266 -24.09 -5.71 13.23
C ASN A 266 -22.57 -5.66 13.02
N MET A 267 -22.11 -5.34 11.82
CA MET A 267 -20.67 -5.22 11.52
C MET A 267 -20.20 -3.78 11.77
N VAL A 268 -19.17 -3.62 12.61
CA VAL A 268 -18.55 -2.31 12.87
C VAL A 268 -17.08 -2.36 12.47
N SER A 269 -16.62 -1.37 11.70
CA SER A 269 -15.22 -1.25 11.34
C SER A 269 -14.48 -0.27 12.27
N LYS A 270 -13.32 -0.70 12.78
CA LYS A 270 -12.43 0.12 13.63
C LYS A 270 -11.01 0.06 13.07
N ALA A 271 -10.29 1.17 13.10
CA ALA A 271 -8.85 1.14 12.82
C ALA A 271 -8.15 0.44 13.99
N TYR A 272 -7.23 -0.48 13.69
CA TYR A 272 -6.42 -1.15 14.73
C TYR A 272 -5.46 -0.14 15.38
N ASN A 273 -4.74 0.62 14.53
CA ASN A 273 -3.92 1.75 14.93
C ASN A 273 -4.39 3.02 14.23
N ASP A 274 -4.66 4.06 15.00
CA ASP A 274 -4.98 5.38 14.46
C ASP A 274 -3.78 6.00 13.74
N LEU A 275 -4.06 6.70 12.64
CA LEU A 275 -3.04 7.42 11.91
C LEU A 275 -2.92 8.86 12.42
N PRO A 276 -1.71 9.34 12.73
CA PRO A 276 -1.50 10.75 13.01
C PRO A 276 -1.88 11.64 11.81
N ASP A 277 -2.22 12.89 12.11
CA ASP A 277 -2.39 13.93 11.09
C ASP A 277 -1.11 14.11 10.26
N GLY A 278 -1.26 14.55 9.00
CA GLY A 278 -0.12 14.75 8.10
C GLY A 278 0.44 13.48 7.43
N THR A 279 -0.16 12.31 7.68
CA THR A 279 0.25 11.03 7.07
C THR A 279 -0.43 10.73 5.73
N ALA A 280 -1.43 11.53 5.34
CA ALA A 280 -2.26 11.33 4.15
C ALA A 280 -2.91 9.93 4.09
N LEU A 281 -3.54 9.49 5.19
CA LEU A 281 -4.13 8.15 5.32
C LEU A 281 -3.10 7.03 5.07
N GLY A 282 -1.90 7.17 5.64
CA GLY A 282 -0.80 6.22 5.49
C GLY A 282 0.00 6.38 4.17
N MET A 283 -0.46 7.17 3.21
CA MET A 283 0.19 7.31 1.90
C MET A 283 1.50 8.12 1.91
N SER A 284 1.82 8.81 3.01
CA SER A 284 3.07 9.60 3.12
C SER A 284 4.33 8.74 2.95
N ALA A 285 4.36 7.49 3.42
CA ALA A 285 5.49 6.58 3.19
C ALA A 285 5.71 6.29 1.70
N PHE A 286 4.63 6.11 0.93
CA PHE A 286 4.69 5.92 -0.51
C PHE A 286 5.22 7.16 -1.24
N TYR A 287 4.67 8.34 -0.95
CA TYR A 287 5.11 9.57 -1.60
C TYR A 287 6.56 9.90 -1.26
N TYR A 288 6.98 9.70 -0.01
CA TYR A 288 8.39 9.88 0.39
C TYR A 288 9.31 8.91 -0.37
N SER A 289 8.89 7.65 -0.54
CA SER A 289 9.63 6.64 -1.30
C SER A 289 9.77 7.01 -2.79
N ILE A 290 8.71 7.54 -3.41
CA ILE A 290 8.79 8.08 -4.78
C ILE A 290 9.77 9.25 -4.85
N LEU A 291 9.74 10.18 -3.88
CA LEU A 291 10.67 11.31 -3.88
C LEU A 291 12.13 10.83 -3.82
N LEU A 292 12.44 9.85 -2.97
CA LEU A 292 13.77 9.23 -2.91
C LEU A 292 14.17 8.58 -4.24
N LEU A 293 13.26 7.84 -4.87
CA LEU A 293 13.47 7.24 -6.19
C LEU A 293 13.73 8.31 -7.26
N VAL A 294 12.90 9.36 -7.30
CA VAL A 294 13.00 10.45 -8.28
C VAL A 294 14.30 11.21 -8.11
N VAL A 295 14.72 11.53 -6.89
CA VAL A 295 16.00 12.20 -6.62
C VAL A 295 17.18 11.28 -6.98
N GLY A 296 17.10 9.99 -6.63
CA GLY A 296 18.05 8.96 -7.05
C GLY A 296 18.21 8.89 -8.57
N PHE A 297 17.10 8.80 -9.30
CA PHE A 297 17.07 8.66 -10.76
C PHE A 297 17.46 9.95 -11.48
N SER A 298 16.70 11.03 -11.27
CA SER A 298 16.92 12.31 -11.96
C SER A 298 18.26 12.94 -11.60
N GLY A 299 18.67 12.83 -10.33
CA GLY A 299 19.97 13.30 -9.86
C GLY A 299 21.11 12.53 -10.52
N SER A 300 20.97 11.23 -10.74
CA SER A 300 21.99 10.41 -11.42
C SER A 300 22.09 10.73 -12.91
N VAL A 301 20.97 10.97 -13.59
CA VAL A 301 20.96 11.41 -14.99
C VAL A 301 21.61 12.80 -15.11
N ALA A 302 21.24 13.75 -14.23
CA ALA A 302 21.83 15.08 -14.21
C ALA A 302 23.34 15.03 -13.93
N LEU A 303 23.76 14.27 -12.91
CA LEU A 303 25.17 14.08 -12.58
C LEU A 303 25.93 13.44 -13.74
N ASN A 304 25.35 12.45 -14.42
CA ASN A 304 25.96 11.83 -15.60
C ASN A 304 26.20 12.85 -16.71
N LEU A 305 25.21 13.70 -17.03
CA LEU A 305 25.33 14.74 -18.05
C LEU A 305 26.35 15.82 -17.68
N LEU A 306 26.31 16.30 -16.44
CA LEU A 306 27.23 17.33 -15.95
C LEU A 306 28.68 16.83 -15.95
N MET A 307 28.91 15.60 -15.50
CA MET A 307 30.25 15.01 -15.47
C MET A 307 30.74 14.63 -16.86
N ASP A 308 29.91 14.08 -17.74
CA ASP A 308 30.28 13.85 -19.15
C ASP A 308 30.62 15.17 -19.86
N GLY A 309 29.89 16.25 -19.58
CA GLY A 309 30.19 17.59 -20.07
C GLY A 309 31.54 18.12 -19.60
N ARG A 310 31.86 17.93 -18.31
CA ARG A 310 33.15 18.31 -17.72
C ARG A 310 34.32 17.44 -18.20
N MET A 311 34.08 16.17 -18.55
CA MET A 311 35.07 15.27 -19.14
C MET A 311 35.27 15.53 -20.65
N GLY A 312 34.58 16.50 -21.25
CA GLY A 312 34.69 16.82 -22.68
C GLY A 312 34.02 15.81 -23.61
N MET A 313 33.18 14.91 -23.09
CA MET A 313 32.45 13.91 -23.87
C MET A 313 31.23 14.50 -24.58
N ALA A 314 30.70 15.59 -24.04
CA ALA A 314 29.68 16.45 -24.62
C ALA A 314 30.01 17.93 -24.30
N PRO A 315 29.47 18.90 -25.05
CA PRO A 315 29.57 20.30 -24.66
C PRO A 315 28.95 20.52 -23.27
N PHE A 316 29.65 21.27 -22.41
CA PHE A 316 29.08 21.68 -21.14
C PHE A 316 28.23 22.94 -21.36
N GLU A 317 26.93 22.78 -21.21
CA GLU A 317 25.95 23.86 -21.37
C GLU A 317 25.18 24.08 -20.07
N MET A 318 25.25 25.29 -19.52
CA MET A 318 24.48 25.69 -18.35
C MET A 318 24.01 27.14 -18.54
N GLY A 319 22.79 27.29 -19.07
CA GLY A 319 22.25 28.60 -19.42
C GLY A 319 23.14 29.33 -20.44
N PRO A 320 23.67 30.53 -20.14
CA PRO A 320 24.54 31.27 -21.07
C PRO A 320 25.97 30.70 -21.16
N PHE A 321 26.36 29.78 -20.28
CA PHE A 321 27.70 29.22 -20.24
C PHE A 321 27.80 28.01 -21.18
N PHE A 322 28.46 28.20 -22.31
CA PHE A 322 28.84 27.13 -23.25
C PHE A 322 30.36 26.94 -23.19
N LYS A 323 30.83 25.75 -22.82
CA LYS A 323 32.27 25.45 -22.76
C LYS A 323 32.57 24.03 -23.20
N ASP A 324 33.46 23.92 -24.19
CA ASP A 324 34.02 22.64 -24.61
C ASP A 324 35.29 22.34 -23.79
N TYR A 325 35.20 21.33 -22.93
CA TYR A 325 36.33 20.86 -22.14
C TYR A 325 37.20 19.89 -22.96
N PRO A 326 38.52 19.84 -22.69
CA PRO A 326 39.37 18.83 -23.31
C PRO A 326 38.91 17.43 -22.89
N ARG A 327 38.95 16.49 -23.84
CA ARG A 327 38.49 15.12 -23.63
C ARG A 327 39.38 14.39 -22.62
N ALA A 328 38.77 13.94 -21.54
CA ALA A 328 39.38 13.01 -20.58
C ALA A 328 38.90 11.59 -20.92
N VAL A 329 39.82 10.76 -21.44
CA VAL A 329 39.51 9.36 -21.76
C VAL A 329 39.75 8.52 -20.50
N LEU A 330 38.66 8.15 -19.83
CA LEU A 330 38.70 7.27 -18.65
C LEU A 330 38.09 5.91 -19.00
N PRO A 331 38.61 4.81 -18.41
CA PRO A 331 37.91 3.52 -18.45
C PRO A 331 36.50 3.66 -17.88
N ARG A 332 35.51 3.01 -18.49
CA ARG A 332 34.11 3.05 -18.06
C ARG A 332 33.91 2.65 -16.59
N PRO A 333 34.58 1.61 -16.05
CA PRO A 333 34.46 1.27 -14.63
C PRO A 333 34.91 2.41 -13.71
N VAL A 334 35.97 3.13 -14.09
CA VAL A 334 36.48 4.28 -13.33
C VAL A 334 35.50 5.44 -13.40
N GLY A 335 34.99 5.74 -14.60
CA GLY A 335 33.98 6.79 -14.79
C GLY A 335 32.68 6.49 -14.03
N PHE A 336 32.23 5.24 -14.04
CA PHE A 336 31.09 4.76 -13.27
C PHE A 336 31.31 4.96 -11.76
N LEU A 337 32.41 4.43 -11.22
CA LEU A 337 32.68 4.48 -9.79
C LEU A 337 32.85 5.93 -9.30
N MET A 338 33.54 6.77 -10.07
CA MET A 338 33.70 8.19 -9.75
C MET A 338 32.35 8.92 -9.70
N LYS A 339 31.47 8.69 -10.68
CA LYS A 339 30.12 9.26 -10.71
C LYS A 339 29.28 8.80 -9.53
N TRP A 340 29.29 7.49 -9.26
CA TRP A 340 28.53 6.90 -8.18
C TRP A 340 29.01 7.39 -6.81
N LEU A 341 30.32 7.40 -6.54
CA LEU A 341 30.86 7.93 -5.27
C LEU A 341 30.53 9.42 -5.07
N THR A 342 30.57 10.21 -6.15
CA THR A 342 30.14 11.62 -6.10
C THR A 342 28.67 11.73 -5.68
N PHE A 343 27.82 10.86 -6.24
CA PHE A 343 26.41 10.81 -5.87
C PHE A 343 26.20 10.37 -4.41
N VAL A 344 26.89 9.32 -3.94
CA VAL A 344 26.80 8.80 -2.56
C VAL A 344 27.12 9.89 -1.54
N VAL A 345 28.15 10.70 -1.79
CA VAL A 345 28.52 11.83 -0.92
C VAL A 345 27.45 12.93 -0.96
N ALA A 346 26.92 13.26 -2.15
CA ALA A 346 25.85 14.25 -2.30
C ALA A 346 24.51 13.79 -1.70
N ALA A 347 24.25 12.49 -1.68
CA ALA A 347 23.03 11.89 -1.15
C ALA A 347 22.90 12.03 0.37
N LEU A 348 24.03 12.16 1.11
CA LEU A 348 24.02 12.35 2.56
C LEU A 348 23.27 13.64 2.97
N PRO A 349 23.72 14.85 2.57
CA PRO A 349 23.00 16.08 2.91
C PRO A 349 21.64 16.14 2.24
N ALA A 350 21.45 15.53 1.05
CA ALA A 350 20.15 15.48 0.40
C ALA A 350 19.12 14.69 1.23
N SER A 351 19.49 13.52 1.75
CA SER A 351 18.60 12.70 2.60
C SER A 351 18.19 13.44 3.86
N ALA A 352 19.16 14.08 4.54
CA ALA A 352 18.91 14.88 5.72
C ALA A 352 17.97 16.07 5.43
N LEU A 353 18.19 16.78 4.31
CA LEU A 353 17.36 17.90 3.90
C LEU A 353 15.95 17.46 3.53
N MET A 354 15.79 16.35 2.81
CA MET A 354 14.48 15.80 2.45
C MET A 354 13.68 15.42 3.68
N MET A 355 14.30 14.73 4.64
CA MET A 355 13.66 14.41 5.92
C MET A 355 13.30 15.67 6.71
N TRP A 356 14.18 16.67 6.75
CA TRP A 356 13.90 17.94 7.41
C TRP A 356 12.71 18.66 6.77
N VAL A 357 12.65 18.73 5.43
CA VAL A 357 11.50 19.31 4.71
C VAL A 357 10.22 18.52 4.99
N ALA A 358 10.28 17.18 5.00
CA ALA A 358 9.13 16.34 5.31
C ALA A 358 8.57 16.64 6.71
N SER A 359 9.44 16.72 7.72
CA SER A 359 9.05 17.12 9.08
C SER A 359 8.51 18.56 9.13
N ALA A 360 9.12 19.49 8.39
CA ALA A 360 8.70 20.90 8.35
C ALA A 360 7.32 21.12 7.70
N VAL A 361 6.89 20.24 6.80
CA VAL A 361 5.53 20.27 6.22
C VAL A 361 4.50 19.51 7.06
N GLY A 362 4.89 19.00 8.24
CA GLY A 362 3.99 18.35 9.19
C GLY A 362 3.86 16.83 9.04
N MET A 363 4.71 16.17 8.25
CA MET A 363 4.75 14.70 8.20
C MET A 363 5.42 14.17 9.47
N PRO A 364 4.81 13.24 10.21
CA PRO A 364 5.42 12.63 11.39
C PRO A 364 6.60 11.73 10.97
N VAL A 365 7.73 11.87 11.66
CA VAL A 365 8.95 11.08 11.41
C VAL A 365 9.50 10.56 12.75
N PRO A 366 8.90 9.50 13.33
CA PRO A 366 9.28 9.01 14.66
C PRO A 366 10.74 8.53 14.70
N HIS A 367 11.16 7.72 13.72
CA HIS A 367 12.51 7.18 13.61
C HIS A 367 13.41 8.02 12.69
N GLY A 368 13.57 9.32 12.99
CA GLY A 368 14.30 10.26 12.12
C GLY A 368 15.66 9.76 11.64
N PHE A 369 16.52 9.29 12.55
CA PHE A 369 17.85 8.80 12.16
C PHE A 369 17.78 7.60 11.20
N LEU A 370 16.85 6.67 11.42
CA LEU A 370 16.66 5.52 10.54
C LEU A 370 16.13 5.96 9.17
N VAL A 371 15.12 6.84 9.13
CA VAL A 371 14.56 7.39 7.88
C VAL A 371 15.63 8.12 7.06
N PHE A 372 16.53 8.85 7.73
CA PHE A 372 17.71 9.46 7.10
C PHE A 372 18.64 8.42 6.45
N LEU A 373 18.99 7.35 7.19
CA LEU A 373 19.87 6.29 6.67
C LEU A 373 19.22 5.53 5.52
N LEU A 374 17.93 5.21 5.64
CA LEU A 374 17.14 4.56 4.59
C LEU A 374 17.06 5.44 3.34
N GLY A 375 16.82 6.74 3.50
CA GLY A 375 16.82 7.69 2.37
C GLY A 375 18.18 7.77 1.67
N TRP A 376 19.27 7.74 2.43
CA TRP A 376 20.62 7.74 1.88
C TRP A 376 20.95 6.45 1.12
N LEU A 377 20.62 5.29 1.70
CA LEU A 377 20.79 3.98 1.08
C LEU A 377 19.95 3.87 -0.19
N ALA A 378 18.67 4.22 -0.12
CA ALA A 378 17.73 4.21 -1.24
C ALA A 378 18.26 5.00 -2.44
N MET A 379 18.62 6.27 -2.24
CA MET A 379 19.13 7.13 -3.31
C MET A 379 20.46 6.61 -3.88
N SER A 380 21.36 6.10 -3.02
CA SER A 380 22.65 5.54 -3.42
C SER A 380 22.50 4.26 -4.26
N THR A 381 21.55 3.40 -3.89
CA THR A 381 21.21 2.17 -4.64
C THR A 381 20.58 2.51 -5.99
N VAL A 382 19.58 3.39 -6.02
CA VAL A 382 18.96 3.84 -7.26
C VAL A 382 20.00 4.47 -8.18
N SER A 383 20.92 5.28 -7.64
CA SER A 383 22.00 5.86 -8.41
C SER A 383 22.94 4.82 -9.02
N ALA A 384 23.33 3.80 -8.25
CA ALA A 384 24.16 2.71 -8.76
C ALA A 384 23.49 2.01 -9.95
N ILE A 385 22.20 1.69 -9.83
CA ILE A 385 21.41 1.04 -10.89
C ILE A 385 21.41 1.90 -12.16
N VAL A 386 21.08 3.18 -12.03
CA VAL A 386 20.96 4.11 -13.16
C VAL A 386 22.29 4.28 -13.87
N LEU A 387 23.36 4.53 -13.09
CA LEU A 387 24.70 4.70 -13.65
C LEU A 387 25.25 3.40 -14.25
N ALA A 388 24.88 2.23 -13.72
CA ALA A 388 25.29 0.94 -14.28
C ALA A 388 24.61 0.71 -15.65
N LEU A 389 23.31 0.95 -15.73
CA LEU A 389 22.56 0.86 -16.99
C LEU A 389 23.06 1.85 -18.04
N ILE A 390 23.41 3.08 -17.64
CA ILE A 390 24.03 4.07 -18.54
C ILE A 390 25.44 3.64 -18.95
N SER A 391 26.23 3.07 -18.04
CA SER A 391 27.60 2.60 -18.33
C SER A 391 27.61 1.50 -19.40
N VAL A 392 26.65 0.58 -19.32
CA VAL A 392 26.52 -0.56 -20.24
C VAL A 392 25.76 -0.17 -21.53
N GLY A 393 24.64 0.53 -21.41
CA GLY A 393 23.70 0.80 -22.51
C GLY A 393 23.78 2.20 -23.12
N GLY A 394 24.61 3.11 -22.58
CA GLY A 394 24.68 4.50 -23.03
C GLY A 394 23.32 5.20 -22.93
N SER A 395 22.92 5.94 -23.98
CA SER A 395 21.64 6.66 -24.00
C SER A 395 20.41 5.75 -23.96
N VAL A 396 20.51 4.52 -24.50
CA VAL A 396 19.44 3.52 -24.40
C VAL A 396 19.25 3.10 -22.94
N GLY A 397 20.35 3.02 -22.18
CA GLY A 397 20.31 2.75 -20.74
C GLY A 397 19.43 3.72 -19.96
N MET A 398 19.40 5.00 -20.34
CA MET A 398 18.52 6.00 -19.72
C MET A 398 17.03 5.69 -19.95
N LEU A 399 16.66 5.24 -21.15
CA LEU A 399 15.28 4.85 -21.46
C LEU A 399 14.89 3.57 -20.70
N LEU A 400 15.80 2.60 -20.60
CA LEU A 400 15.58 1.38 -19.81
C LEU A 400 15.39 1.68 -18.33
N CYS A 401 16.11 2.67 -17.77
CA CYS A 401 15.90 3.12 -16.39
C CYS A 401 14.46 3.61 -16.17
N LEU A 402 13.88 4.34 -17.12
CA LEU A 402 12.51 4.83 -17.01
C LEU A 402 11.51 3.67 -16.99
N VAL A 403 11.67 2.69 -17.90
CA VAL A 403 10.79 1.51 -17.95
C VAL A 403 10.88 0.69 -16.67
N TYR A 404 12.10 0.38 -16.23
CA TYR A 404 12.36 -0.41 -15.03
C TYR A 404 11.91 0.34 -13.77
N LEU A 405 12.56 1.45 -13.43
CA LEU A 405 12.36 2.11 -12.13
C LEU A 405 10.98 2.77 -11.97
N VAL A 406 10.40 3.29 -13.05
CA VAL A 406 9.16 4.07 -12.96
C VAL A 406 7.96 3.23 -13.36
N PHE A 407 7.95 2.64 -14.55
CA PHE A 407 6.77 1.94 -15.05
C PHE A 407 6.57 0.55 -14.44
N MET A 408 7.64 -0.22 -14.22
CA MET A 408 7.57 -1.49 -13.50
C MET A 408 7.57 -1.27 -11.99
N GLY A 409 8.31 -0.29 -11.48
CA GLY A 409 8.40 0.02 -10.06
C GLY A 409 7.07 0.40 -9.40
N LEU A 410 6.24 1.26 -10.02
CA LEU A 410 5.02 1.77 -9.38
C LEU A 410 3.99 0.67 -9.02
N PRO A 411 3.59 -0.23 -9.95
CA PRO A 411 2.64 -1.29 -9.60
C PRO A 411 3.24 -2.41 -8.74
N SER A 412 4.55 -2.64 -8.82
CA SER A 412 5.25 -3.66 -8.04
C SER A 412 5.65 -3.20 -6.64
N ALA A 413 5.52 -1.91 -6.32
CA ALA A 413 5.88 -1.39 -5.01
C ALA A 413 5.03 -1.95 -3.87
N GLY A 414 3.78 -2.35 -4.15
CA GLY A 414 2.80 -2.77 -3.14
C GLY A 414 2.24 -1.62 -2.31
N ALA A 415 2.39 -0.38 -2.79
CA ALA A 415 2.17 0.82 -1.99
C ALA A 415 0.80 1.48 -2.19
N VAL A 416 0.27 1.45 -3.42
CA VAL A 416 -1.06 1.98 -3.74
C VAL A 416 -2.05 0.83 -3.75
N VAL A 417 -1.75 -0.20 -4.54
CA VAL A 417 -2.47 -1.48 -4.52
C VAL A 417 -1.59 -2.46 -3.77
N PRO A 418 -2.15 -3.19 -2.78
CA PRO A 418 -1.47 -4.30 -2.12
C PRO A 418 -0.81 -5.25 -3.11
N LEU A 419 0.37 -5.76 -2.77
CA LEU A 419 1.16 -6.61 -3.66
C LEU A 419 0.45 -7.93 -3.98
N GLU A 420 -0.44 -8.34 -3.10
CA GLU A 420 -1.26 -9.53 -3.17
C GLU A 420 -2.43 -9.34 -4.14
N ALA A 421 -2.90 -8.11 -4.34
CA ALA A 421 -4.03 -7.78 -5.21
C ALA A 421 -3.61 -7.38 -6.64
N VAL A 422 -2.31 -7.26 -6.93
CA VAL A 422 -1.83 -6.99 -8.30
C VAL A 422 -1.67 -8.29 -9.10
N PRO A 423 -1.71 -8.24 -10.44
CA PRO A 423 -1.46 -9.42 -11.26
C PRO A 423 -0.12 -10.08 -10.95
N GLY A 424 -0.06 -11.43 -10.99
CA GLY A 424 1.10 -12.21 -10.57
C GLY A 424 2.43 -11.85 -11.25
N PHE A 425 2.39 -11.25 -12.46
CA PHE A 425 3.58 -10.68 -13.10
C PHE A 425 4.24 -9.58 -12.24
N PHE A 426 3.47 -8.66 -11.67
CA PHE A 426 3.99 -7.56 -10.85
C PHE A 426 4.48 -8.05 -9.49
N ARG A 427 3.78 -9.03 -8.90
CA ARG A 427 4.23 -9.73 -7.69
C ARG A 427 5.59 -10.43 -7.90
N ALA A 428 5.80 -11.05 -9.06
CA ALA A 428 7.05 -11.74 -9.38
C ALA A 428 8.25 -10.80 -9.58
N ILE A 429 8.04 -9.56 -10.07
CA ILE A 429 9.12 -8.59 -10.29
C ILE A 429 9.41 -7.73 -9.06
N ALA A 430 8.49 -7.60 -8.12
CA ALA A 430 8.63 -6.76 -6.93
C ALA A 430 9.93 -6.99 -6.12
N PRO A 431 10.43 -8.23 -5.93
CA PRO A 431 11.70 -8.46 -5.25
C PRO A 431 12.91 -7.85 -5.96
N PHE A 432 12.80 -7.57 -7.27
CA PHE A 432 13.85 -6.97 -8.08
C PHE A 432 13.66 -5.46 -8.29
N GLU A 433 12.63 -4.85 -7.71
CA GLU A 433 12.30 -3.45 -7.93
C GLU A 433 12.73 -2.60 -6.73
N PRO A 434 13.59 -1.59 -6.91
CA PRO A 434 14.08 -0.79 -5.78
C PRO A 434 12.95 -0.03 -5.09
N LEU A 435 11.92 0.43 -5.82
CA LEU A 435 10.81 1.16 -5.21
C LEU A 435 10.05 0.30 -4.18
N HIS A 436 9.90 -1.00 -4.42
CA HIS A 436 9.29 -1.93 -3.46
C HIS A 436 10.07 -1.95 -2.15
N HIS A 437 11.39 -2.11 -2.22
CA HIS A 437 12.25 -2.17 -1.03
C HIS A 437 12.42 -0.83 -0.32
N ILE A 438 12.40 0.29 -1.06
CA ILE A 438 12.36 1.63 -0.46
C ILE A 438 11.05 1.79 0.31
N PHE A 439 9.92 1.44 -0.32
CA PHE A 439 8.61 1.57 0.30
C PHE A 439 8.47 0.73 1.57
N THR A 440 8.78 -0.56 1.52
CA THR A 440 8.62 -1.47 2.68
C THR A 440 9.49 -1.03 3.87
N SER A 441 10.75 -0.64 3.63
CA SER A 441 11.64 -0.18 4.69
C SER A 441 11.25 1.19 5.26
N VAL A 442 10.90 2.16 4.41
CA VAL A 442 10.45 3.49 4.84
C VAL A 442 9.12 3.39 5.58
N ARG A 443 8.16 2.60 5.09
CA ARG A 443 6.86 2.37 5.74
C ARG A 443 7.05 1.77 7.13
N SER A 444 7.91 0.76 7.28
CA SER A 444 8.20 0.17 8.59
C SER A 444 8.78 1.20 9.57
N ALA A 445 9.73 2.04 9.12
CA ALA A 445 10.31 3.08 9.97
C ALA A 445 9.32 4.20 10.37
N LEU A 446 8.32 4.47 9.53
CA LEU A 446 7.35 5.54 9.77
C LEU A 446 6.13 5.09 10.58
N PHE A 447 5.64 3.87 10.37
CA PHE A 447 4.37 3.43 10.94
C PHE A 447 4.46 2.20 11.85
N PHE A 448 5.34 1.25 11.55
CA PHE A 448 5.42 -0.03 12.27
C PHE A 448 6.57 -0.09 13.27
N ASP A 449 6.82 1.02 13.98
CA ASP A 449 7.84 1.15 15.02
C ASP A 449 9.26 0.64 14.66
N ALA A 450 9.60 0.64 13.35
CA ALA A 450 10.84 0.03 12.83
C ALA A 450 11.02 -1.47 13.20
N ILE A 451 9.91 -2.21 13.36
CA ILE A 451 9.93 -3.67 13.56
C ILE A 451 10.64 -4.34 12.37
N PRO A 452 11.69 -5.16 12.62
CA PRO A 452 12.48 -5.79 11.57
C PRO A 452 11.66 -6.62 10.57
N GLU A 453 10.62 -7.30 11.07
CA GLU A 453 9.74 -8.19 10.33
C GLU A 453 8.69 -7.43 9.50
N ALA A 454 8.37 -6.18 9.84
CA ALA A 454 7.38 -5.34 9.14
C ALA A 454 7.83 -4.83 7.74
N GLY A 455 8.84 -5.49 7.16
CA GLY A 455 9.45 -5.16 5.87
C GLY A 455 10.75 -4.36 5.96
N LEU A 456 11.20 -3.94 7.16
CA LEU A 456 12.47 -3.22 7.33
C LEU A 456 13.66 -4.06 6.90
N THR A 457 13.76 -5.29 7.40
CA THR A 457 14.87 -6.20 7.11
C THR A 457 14.89 -6.56 5.63
N THR A 458 13.74 -6.97 5.09
CA THR A 458 13.59 -7.33 3.67
C THR A 458 13.95 -6.16 2.76
N GLY A 459 13.46 -4.95 3.06
CA GLY A 459 13.76 -3.75 2.28
C GLY A 459 15.24 -3.36 2.31
N VAL A 460 15.88 -3.36 3.50
CA VAL A 460 17.31 -3.03 3.63
C VAL A 460 18.18 -4.07 2.94
N ILE A 461 17.92 -5.36 3.14
CA ILE A 461 18.67 -6.45 2.49
C ILE A 461 18.47 -6.38 0.98
N GLY A 462 17.25 -6.18 0.50
CA GLY A 462 16.96 -6.01 -0.92
C GLY A 462 17.73 -4.85 -1.55
N LEU A 463 17.73 -3.68 -0.90
CA LEU A 463 18.51 -2.51 -1.35
C LEU A 463 20.02 -2.79 -1.37
N CYS A 464 20.55 -3.49 -0.36
CA CYS A 464 21.96 -3.88 -0.32
C CYS A 464 22.31 -4.87 -1.44
N ILE A 465 21.47 -5.88 -1.69
CA ILE A 465 21.68 -6.85 -2.77
C ILE A 465 21.63 -6.15 -4.13
N MET A 466 20.62 -5.31 -4.37
CA MET A 466 20.51 -4.55 -5.61
C MET A 466 21.68 -3.60 -5.82
N LEU A 467 22.17 -2.97 -4.75
CA LEU A 467 23.37 -2.14 -4.81
C LEU A 467 24.59 -2.97 -5.24
N LEU A 468 24.82 -4.12 -4.61
CA LEU A 468 25.92 -5.02 -4.97
C LEU A 468 25.82 -5.48 -6.43
N VAL A 469 24.62 -5.89 -6.87
CA VAL A 469 24.38 -6.31 -8.26
C VAL A 469 24.65 -5.14 -9.22
N ALA A 470 24.14 -3.94 -8.93
CA ALA A 470 24.37 -2.77 -9.76
C ALA A 470 25.85 -2.38 -9.86
N LEU A 471 26.59 -2.45 -8.75
CA LEU A 471 28.04 -2.22 -8.75
C LEU A 471 28.76 -3.27 -9.60
N LEU A 472 28.42 -4.55 -9.47
CA LEU A 472 28.99 -5.63 -10.28
C LEU A 472 28.69 -5.43 -11.77
N VAL A 473 27.44 -5.13 -12.13
CA VAL A 473 27.02 -4.86 -13.51
C VAL A 473 27.76 -3.64 -14.07
N GLY A 474 27.83 -2.54 -13.32
CA GLY A 474 28.52 -1.32 -13.75
C GLY A 474 30.02 -1.51 -13.97
N LEU A 475 30.69 -2.23 -13.05
CA LEU A 475 32.13 -2.49 -13.12
C LEU A 475 32.48 -3.55 -14.17
N LEU A 476 31.86 -4.73 -14.12
CA LEU A 476 32.16 -5.83 -15.04
C LEU A 476 31.63 -5.54 -16.45
N GLY A 477 30.44 -4.95 -16.55
CA GLY A 477 29.85 -4.55 -17.82
C GLY A 477 30.68 -3.46 -18.50
N GLY A 478 31.09 -2.43 -17.74
CA GLY A 478 32.00 -1.40 -18.24
C GLY A 478 33.35 -1.96 -18.69
N TRP A 479 33.95 -2.86 -17.92
CA TRP A 479 35.21 -3.50 -18.25
C TRP A 479 35.12 -4.37 -19.51
N ALA A 480 34.07 -5.19 -19.61
CA ALA A 480 33.84 -6.04 -20.77
C ALA A 480 33.58 -5.21 -22.03
N TYR A 481 32.89 -4.08 -21.89
CA TYR A 481 32.65 -3.14 -22.98
C TYR A 481 33.95 -2.53 -23.47
N ASP A 482 34.78 -1.99 -22.58
CA ASP A 482 36.06 -1.38 -22.94
C ASP A 482 37.00 -2.40 -23.57
N LYS A 483 37.01 -3.66 -23.09
CA LYS A 483 37.80 -4.74 -23.68
C LYS A 483 37.35 -5.13 -25.10
N ARG A 484 36.04 -5.06 -25.39
CA ARG A 484 35.48 -5.48 -26.69
C ARG A 484 35.43 -4.37 -27.72
N VAL A 485 35.11 -3.14 -27.31
CA VAL A 485 34.78 -2.01 -28.20
C VAL A 485 35.83 -0.90 -28.13
N GLY A 486 36.73 -0.94 -27.14
CA GLY A 486 37.73 0.09 -26.92
C GLY A 486 37.23 1.22 -26.00
N LEU A 487 38.16 2.10 -25.62
CA LEU A 487 37.90 3.18 -24.68
C LEU A 487 36.94 4.22 -25.26
N ARG A 488 35.95 4.62 -24.47
CA ARG A 488 34.98 5.65 -24.87
C ARG A 488 35.71 6.96 -25.18
N GLY A 489 35.60 7.43 -26.41
CA GLY A 489 36.20 8.70 -26.85
C GLY A 489 37.66 8.62 -27.30
N ALA A 490 38.25 7.43 -27.40
CA ALA A 490 39.61 7.25 -27.94
C ALA A 490 39.68 7.51 -29.46
N ASP A 491 38.64 7.13 -30.22
CA ASP A 491 38.57 7.31 -31.66
C ASP A 491 37.82 8.61 -32.02
N GLY A 492 38.50 9.74 -31.93
CA GLY A 492 38.00 10.99 -32.46
C GLY A 492 39.13 11.94 -32.81
N PRO A 493 39.06 12.69 -33.92
CA PRO A 493 40.12 13.64 -34.25
C PRO A 493 40.23 14.64 -33.11
N ALA A 494 41.40 14.69 -32.48
CA ALA A 494 41.81 15.78 -31.60
C ALA A 494 41.93 17.05 -32.45
N LYS A 495 40.80 17.62 -32.88
CA LYS A 495 40.77 18.83 -33.70
C LYS A 495 40.56 20.05 -32.81
N HIS A 496 41.50 20.99 -32.98
CA HIS A 496 41.49 22.39 -32.55
C HIS A 496 42.14 22.79 -31.22
N SER A 497 43.28 22.19 -30.86
CA SER A 497 44.22 22.86 -29.92
C SER A 497 45.71 22.70 -30.25
N ALA A 498 46.10 21.77 -31.11
CA ALA A 498 47.51 21.62 -31.51
C ALA A 498 47.98 22.66 -32.55
N ASP A 499 47.12 23.11 -33.47
CA ASP A 499 47.54 23.97 -34.59
C ASP A 499 47.69 25.47 -34.22
N VAL A 500 47.17 25.91 -33.06
CA VAL A 500 47.32 27.31 -32.62
C VAL A 500 48.64 27.53 -31.85
N ALA A 501 49.15 26.49 -31.18
CA ALA A 501 50.39 26.57 -30.42
C ALA A 501 51.64 26.56 -31.32
N VAL A 502 51.58 25.91 -32.49
CA VAL A 502 52.71 25.87 -33.44
C VAL A 502 52.75 27.10 -34.35
N ALA A 503 51.60 27.71 -34.68
CA ALA A 503 51.54 28.89 -35.54
C ALA A 503 52.00 30.21 -34.88
N SER A 504 52.24 30.22 -33.55
CA SER A 504 52.75 31.40 -32.83
C SER A 504 54.25 31.34 -32.51
N ALA A 505 54.96 30.27 -32.91
CA ALA A 505 56.38 30.08 -32.62
C ALA A 505 57.32 30.38 -33.81
N GLU A 506 56.80 30.65 -35.01
CA GLU A 506 57.64 30.96 -36.18
C GLU A 506 57.34 32.36 -36.74
N LYS A 507 58.04 33.36 -36.20
CA LYS A 507 58.34 34.60 -36.93
C LYS A 507 59.79 35.00 -36.64
N PRO A 508 60.74 34.79 -37.56
CA PRO A 508 62.08 35.32 -37.41
C PRO A 508 62.05 36.81 -37.74
N LEU A 509 62.27 37.66 -36.74
CA LEU A 509 62.60 39.07 -36.95
C LEU A 509 64.01 39.15 -37.53
N SER A 510 64.11 39.33 -38.85
CA SER A 510 65.32 39.80 -39.51
C SER A 510 65.16 41.28 -39.87
N LYS A 511 66.00 42.15 -39.30
CA LYS A 511 66.32 43.47 -39.83
C LYS A 511 67.76 43.82 -39.45
N THR A 512 68.66 43.62 -40.40
CA THR A 512 69.96 44.28 -40.52
C THR A 512 69.82 45.44 -41.49
N ALA A 513 70.24 46.65 -41.10
CA ALA A 513 70.98 47.62 -41.92
C ALA A 513 71.31 48.88 -41.09
N ASP A 514 72.60 49.01 -40.76
CA ASP A 514 73.48 50.19 -40.75
C ASP A 514 72.92 51.60 -40.51
N ASN A 515 73.47 52.32 -39.51
CA ASN A 515 74.47 53.39 -39.70
C ASN A 515 75.06 53.86 -38.34
N PRO A 516 76.15 54.67 -38.26
CA PRO A 516 77.29 54.39 -37.39
C PRO A 516 77.37 55.28 -36.14
N SER A 517 78.27 54.86 -35.25
CA SER A 517 78.80 55.53 -34.05
C SER A 517 79.28 56.99 -34.28
N VAL A 518 79.27 57.89 -33.28
CA VAL A 518 80.37 58.25 -32.34
C VAL A 518 79.95 59.58 -31.63
N PRO A 519 80.40 60.00 -30.42
CA PRO A 519 80.50 59.35 -29.11
C PRO A 519 80.02 60.23 -27.91
N ASP A 520 80.10 59.65 -26.71
CA ASP A 520 80.29 60.19 -25.35
C ASP A 520 80.33 61.71 -25.05
N GLY A 521 79.72 62.07 -23.91
CA GLY A 521 80.36 63.02 -22.99
C GLY A 521 79.45 63.95 -22.17
N ALA A 522 79.10 63.49 -20.97
CA ALA A 522 79.08 64.22 -19.70
C ALA A 522 78.20 65.48 -19.46
N SER A 523 77.55 65.39 -18.29
CA SER A 523 77.37 66.43 -17.25
C SER A 523 76.11 67.32 -17.23
N ALA A 524 75.60 67.38 -15.99
CA ALA A 524 74.61 68.27 -15.35
C ALA A 524 73.13 68.01 -15.64
#